data_AF-A0A9P6QYB4-F1
#
_entry.id   AF-A0A9P6QYB4-F1
#
_cell.length_a   1.000
_cell.length_b   1.000
_cell.length_c   1.000
_cell.angle_alpha   90.00
_cell.angle_beta   90.00
_cell.angle_gamma   90.00
#
_symmetry.space_group_name_H-M   'P 1'
#
loop_
_entity.id
_entity.type
_entity.pdbx_description
1 polymer ?
#
loop_
_entity_poly.entity_id
_entity_poly.type
_entity_poly.pdbx_seq_one_letter_code
_entity_poly.pdbx_strand_id
1 'polypeptide(L)'
;MFDTSPKSALSASKTLALIQVHLTHARESKDVEIKLVWCEYADNLLDQMKTLVKRPVTGNKGAVDQTLQQEIARAYLEHANLLADLGFAEKAQKSRRRADKWG
;
A
#
# COMPACT_ATOMS: atom_id res chain seq x y z
N MET A 1 -8.86 27.44 -18.78
CA MET A 1 -7.66 26.73 -18.30
C MET A 1 -7.83 26.59 -16.80
N PHE A 2 -8.19 25.41 -16.30
CA PHE A 2 -8.37 25.22 -14.86
C PHE A 2 -7.03 24.88 -14.22
N ASP A 3 -6.75 25.62 -13.16
CA ASP A 3 -5.55 25.65 -12.36
C ASP A 3 -4.98 24.26 -12.04
N THR A 4 -3.66 24.19 -12.18
CA THR A 4 -2.81 23.10 -11.71
C THR A 4 -3.00 22.90 -10.21
N SER A 5 -3.77 21.88 -9.81
CA SER A 5 -3.69 21.32 -8.45
C SER A 5 -2.22 21.05 -8.11
N PRO A 6 -1.78 21.28 -6.87
CA PRO A 6 -0.39 21.09 -6.49
C PRO A 6 -0.04 19.62 -6.67
N LYS A 7 0.67 19.29 -7.76
CA LYS A 7 1.36 18.02 -7.97
C LYS A 7 2.58 17.92 -7.03
N SER A 8 2.40 18.16 -5.74
CA SER A 8 3.38 17.66 -4.77
C SER A 8 3.08 16.18 -4.61
N ALA A 9 3.72 15.34 -5.43
CA ALA A 9 3.72 13.90 -5.21
C ALA A 9 4.10 13.66 -3.74
N LEU A 10 3.25 12.95 -2.99
CA LEU A 10 3.51 12.64 -1.59
C LEU A 10 4.86 11.93 -1.46
N SER A 11 5.61 12.21 -0.38
CA SER A 11 6.80 11.42 -0.07
C SER A 11 6.42 9.96 0.21
N ALA A 12 7.38 9.03 0.13
CA ALA A 12 7.15 7.64 0.47
C ALA A 12 6.60 7.48 1.89
N SER A 13 7.14 8.21 2.88
CA SER A 13 6.64 8.19 4.26
C SER A 13 5.20 8.68 4.41
N LYS A 14 4.82 9.78 3.73
CA LYS A 14 3.44 10.30 3.77
C LYS A 14 2.48 9.37 3.03
N THR A 15 2.92 8.77 1.94
CA THR A 15 2.14 7.77 1.20
C THR A 15 1.89 6.53 2.07
N LEU A 16 2.89 6.10 2.84
CA LEU A 16 2.76 4.95 3.74
C LEU A 16 1.80 5.25 4.89
N ALA A 17 1.91 6.43 5.50
CA ALA A 17 0.96 6.87 6.51
C ALA A 17 -0.47 6.89 5.96
N LEU A 18 -0.67 7.35 4.72
CA LEU A 18 -1.99 7.35 4.08
C LEU A 18 -2.52 5.94 3.80
N ILE A 19 -1.64 5.01 3.38
CA ILE A 19 -2.00 3.58 3.25
C ILE A 19 -2.50 3.04 4.60
N GLN A 20 -1.77 3.31 5.68
CA GLN A 20 -2.13 2.85 7.03
C GLN A 20 -3.48 3.42 7.50
N VAL A 21 -3.78 4.68 7.17
CA VAL A 21 -5.09 5.31 7.44
C VAL A 21 -6.21 4.54 6.72
N HIS A 22 -6.06 4.26 5.43
CA HIS A 22 -7.07 3.53 4.68
C HIS A 22 -7.24 2.09 5.18
N LEU A 23 -6.15 1.38 5.50
CA LEU A 23 -6.23 0.03 6.06
C LEU A 23 -6.89 0.02 7.44
N THR A 24 -6.62 1.03 8.27
CA THR A 24 -7.27 1.20 9.58
C THR A 24 -8.78 1.41 9.42
N HIS A 25 -9.20 2.31 8.53
CA HIS A 25 -10.62 2.53 8.25
C HIS A 25 -11.30 1.31 7.62
N ALA A 26 -10.59 0.60 6.73
CA ALA A 26 -11.08 -0.67 6.20
C ALA A 26 -11.34 -1.66 7.34
N ARG A 27 -10.38 -1.85 8.24
CA ARG A 27 -10.48 -2.76 9.39
C ARG A 27 -11.63 -2.41 10.34
N GLU A 28 -11.81 -1.13 10.63
CA GLU A 28 -12.84 -0.64 11.56
C GLU A 28 -14.24 -0.58 10.93
N SER A 29 -14.33 -0.56 9.61
CA SER A 29 -15.61 -0.56 8.90
C SER A 29 -16.35 -1.88 9.10
N LYS A 30 -17.61 -1.77 9.54
CA LYS A 30 -18.57 -2.89 9.60
C LYS A 30 -19.27 -3.13 8.26
N ASP A 31 -19.30 -2.12 7.41
CA ASP A 31 -19.89 -2.18 6.08
C ASP A 31 -18.86 -2.75 5.09
N VAL A 32 -19.27 -3.78 4.35
CA VAL A 32 -18.43 -4.52 3.41
C VAL A 32 -18.09 -3.66 2.19
N GLU A 33 -19.03 -2.89 1.66
CA GLU A 33 -18.80 -2.04 0.48
C GLU A 33 -17.85 -0.90 0.83
N ILE A 34 -18.05 -0.26 1.98
CA ILE A 34 -17.14 0.78 2.48
C ILE A 34 -15.75 0.21 2.74
N LYS A 35 -15.65 -1.00 3.33
CA LYS A 35 -14.37 -1.68 3.56
C LYS A 35 -13.63 -1.94 2.24
N LEU A 36 -14.35 -2.35 1.19
CA LEU A 36 -13.76 -2.56 -0.14
C LEU A 36 -13.22 -1.27 -0.75
N VAL A 37 -13.99 -0.18 -0.68
CA VAL A 37 -13.54 1.14 -1.16
C VAL A 37 -12.24 1.55 -0.48
N TRP A 38 -12.13 1.38 0.84
CA TRP A 38 -10.89 1.66 1.55
C TRP A 38 -9.72 0.76 1.13
N CYS A 39 -9.97 -0.53 0.89
CA CYS A 39 -8.95 -1.44 0.38
C CYS A 39 -8.47 -1.02 -1.02
N GLU A 40 -9.36 -0.58 -1.91
CA GLU A 40 -8.99 -0.12 -3.25
C GLU A 40 -8.13 1.15 -3.21
N TYR A 41 -8.44 2.10 -2.31
CA TYR A 41 -7.56 3.26 -2.10
C TYR A 41 -6.18 2.84 -1.57
N ALA A 42 -6.12 1.89 -0.64
CA ALA A 42 -4.87 1.36 -0.14
C ALA A 42 -4.05 0.66 -1.24
N ASP A 43 -4.66 -0.18 -2.09
CA ASP A 43 -3.97 -0.87 -3.19
C ASP A 43 -3.38 0.11 -4.21
N ASN A 44 -4.13 1.17 -4.55
CA ASN A 44 -3.67 2.22 -5.45
C ASN A 44 -2.43 2.93 -4.91
N LEU A 45 -2.40 3.27 -3.62
CA LEU A 45 -1.25 3.90 -2.98
C LEU A 45 -0.08 2.93 -2.80
N LEU A 46 -0.36 1.66 -2.52
CA LEU A 46 0.65 0.60 -2.46
C LEU A 46 1.34 0.38 -3.82
N ASP A 47 0.61 0.52 -4.93
CA ASP A 47 1.19 0.50 -6.27
C ASP A 47 1.99 1.77 -6.58
N GLN A 48 1.56 2.94 -6.12
CA GLN A 48 2.38 4.16 -6.18
C GLN A 48 3.67 4.05 -5.35
N MET A 49 3.65 3.33 -4.22
CA MET A 49 4.83 3.15 -3.38
C MET A 49 6.00 2.48 -4.13
N LYS A 50 5.69 1.58 -5.09
CA LYS A 50 6.72 0.94 -5.92
C LYS A 50 7.52 1.93 -6.76
N THR A 51 6.87 2.98 -7.24
CA THR A 51 7.54 4.01 -8.06
C THR A 51 8.32 4.98 -7.19
N LEU A 52 7.81 5.30 -6.00
CA LEU A 52 8.45 6.20 -5.03
C LEU A 52 9.71 5.60 -4.40
N VAL A 53 9.69 4.30 -4.10
CA VAL A 53 10.75 3.62 -3.34
C VAL A 53 11.77 2.93 -4.26
N LYS A 54 11.75 3.20 -5.58
CA LYS A 54 12.62 2.63 -6.65
C LYS A 54 13.56 1.55 -6.11
N ARG A 55 13.15 0.27 -6.17
CA ARG A 55 14.03 -0.82 -5.74
C ARG A 55 15.38 -0.68 -6.43
N PRO A 56 16.51 -0.65 -5.71
CA PRO A 56 17.81 -0.72 -6.35
C PRO A 56 17.89 -2.08 -7.06
N VAL A 57 17.87 -2.04 -8.40
CA VAL A 57 17.86 -3.24 -9.26
C VAL A 57 19.18 -4.02 -9.16
N THR A 58 20.23 -3.40 -8.67
CA THR A 58 21.55 -3.99 -8.47
C THR A 58 22.29 -3.18 -7.41
N GLY A 59 23.09 -3.87 -6.59
CA GLY A 59 23.67 -3.35 -5.35
C GLY A 59 24.29 -1.96 -5.42
N ASN A 60 24.24 -1.28 -4.27
CA ASN A 60 24.93 -0.03 -3.96
C ASN A 60 24.40 1.26 -4.65
N LYS A 61 23.30 1.81 -4.12
CA LYS A 61 23.31 3.02 -3.27
C LYS A 61 21.89 3.62 -3.19
N GLY A 62 21.48 3.85 -1.95
CA GLY A 62 20.12 4.14 -1.52
C GLY A 62 19.64 2.97 -0.67
N ALA A 63 20.09 2.90 0.59
CA ALA A 63 19.43 2.04 1.56
C ALA A 63 17.99 2.56 1.65
N VAL A 64 17.05 1.93 0.96
CA VAL A 64 15.67 1.97 1.42
C VAL A 64 15.76 1.50 2.85
N ASP A 65 15.33 2.36 3.77
CA ASP A 65 15.33 2.05 5.19
C ASP A 65 14.68 0.68 5.35
N GLN A 66 15.44 -0.28 5.91
CA GLN A 66 14.95 -1.64 6.12
C GLN A 66 13.64 -1.62 6.89
N THR A 67 13.45 -0.62 7.76
CA THR A 67 12.21 -0.30 8.44
C THR A 67 11.09 0.04 7.45
N LEU A 68 11.31 0.98 6.54
CA LEU A 68 10.33 1.38 5.52
C LEU A 68 9.92 0.19 4.63
N GLN A 69 10.90 -0.62 4.23
CA GLN A 69 10.65 -1.82 3.43
C GLN A 69 9.78 -2.84 4.19
N GLN A 70 10.07 -3.09 5.46
CA GLN A 70 9.26 -3.95 6.33
C GLN A 70 7.85 -3.40 6.55
N GLU A 71 7.69 -2.09 6.72
CA GLU A 71 6.37 -1.48 6.88
C GLU A 71 5.53 -1.56 5.61
N ILE A 72 6.14 -1.42 4.44
CA ILE A 72 5.46 -1.64 3.15
C ILE A 72 5.03 -3.10 3.02
N ALA A 73 5.92 -4.05 3.36
CA ALA A 73 5.57 -5.48 3.35
C ALA A 73 4.39 -5.77 4.29
N ARG A 74 4.41 -5.21 5.51
CA ARG A 74 3.32 -5.33 6.49
C ARG A 74 2.01 -4.76 5.96
N ALA A 75 2.02 -3.61 5.30
CA ALA A 75 0.83 -3.02 4.71
C ALA A 75 0.23 -3.91 3.60
N TYR A 76 1.07 -4.54 2.76
CA TYR A 76 0.59 -5.53 1.79
C TYR A 76 -0.01 -6.78 2.44
N LEU A 77 0.53 -7.24 3.57
CA LEU A 77 -0.03 -8.37 4.33
C LEU A 77 -1.37 -8.02 4.97
N GLU A 78 -1.49 -6.85 5.60
CA GLU A 78 -2.75 -6.40 6.19
C GLU A 78 -3.84 -6.23 5.12
N HIS A 79 -3.50 -5.62 3.99
CA HIS A 79 -4.39 -5.56 2.83
C HIS A 79 -4.81 -6.95 2.32
N ALA A 80 -3.87 -7.91 2.28
CA ALA A 80 -4.17 -9.28 1.89
C ALA A 80 -5.17 -9.96 2.84
N ASN A 81 -5.00 -9.78 4.15
CA ASN A 81 -5.88 -10.34 5.16
C ASN A 81 -7.30 -9.74 5.07
N LEU A 82 -7.40 -8.41 4.93
CA LEU A 82 -8.69 -7.73 4.76
C LEU A 82 -9.44 -8.23 3.52
N LEU A 83 -8.74 -8.42 2.40
CA LEU A 83 -9.35 -8.97 1.18
C LEU A 83 -9.74 -10.45 1.33
N ALA A 84 -8.96 -11.24 2.07
CA ALA A 84 -9.28 -12.63 2.33
C ALA A 84 -10.53 -12.76 3.21
N ASP A 85 -10.65 -11.94 4.26
CA ASP A 85 -11.82 -11.88 5.15
C ASP A 85 -13.09 -11.48 4.40
N LEU A 86 -12.94 -10.71 3.32
CA LEU A 86 -14.03 -10.30 2.43
C LEU A 86 -14.35 -11.34 1.33
N GLY A 87 -13.63 -12.46 1.26
CA GLY A 87 -13.83 -13.50 0.25
C GLY A 87 -13.13 -13.26 -1.10
N PHE A 88 -12.30 -12.23 -1.23
CA PHE A 88 -11.57 -11.91 -2.46
C PHE A 88 -10.21 -12.65 -2.52
N ALA A 89 -10.26 -13.98 -2.53
CA ALA A 89 -9.09 -14.85 -2.42
C ALA A 89 -7.97 -14.56 -3.45
N GLU A 90 -8.32 -14.31 -4.72
CA GLU A 90 -7.33 -14.00 -5.76
C GLU A 90 -6.61 -12.66 -5.51
N LYS A 91 -7.36 -11.61 -5.14
CA LYS A 91 -6.80 -10.30 -4.80
C LYS A 91 -5.94 -10.39 -3.54
N ALA A 92 -6.38 -11.13 -2.53
CA ALA A 92 -5.63 -11.41 -1.32
C ALA A 92 -4.29 -12.10 -1.63
N GLN A 93 -4.31 -13.16 -2.45
CA GLN A 93 -3.10 -13.87 -2.85
C GLN A 93 -2.14 -12.97 -3.63
N LYS A 94 -2.65 -12.12 -4.53
CA LYS A 94 -1.84 -11.14 -5.27
C LYS A 94 -1.17 -10.16 -4.31
N SER A 95 -1.88 -9.65 -3.31
CA SER A 95 -1.34 -8.74 -2.30
C SER A 95 -0.27 -9.44 -1.45
N ARG A 96 -0.51 -10.69 -1.04
CA ARG A 96 0.47 -11.50 -0.28
C ARG A 96 1.76 -11.74 -1.05
N ARG A 97 1.68 -12.12 -2.32
CA ARG A 97 2.86 -12.25 -3.19
C ARG A 97 3.61 -10.93 -3.38
N ARG A 98 2.92 -9.79 -3.28
CA ARG A 98 3.58 -8.47 -3.29
C ARG A 98 4.30 -8.24 -1.96
N ALA A 99 3.71 -8.58 -0.82
CA ALA A 99 4.36 -8.51 0.49
C ALA A 99 5.67 -9.32 0.52
N ASP A 100 5.64 -10.57 0.07
CA ASP A 100 6.82 -11.46 0.07
C ASP A 100 7.97 -10.91 -0.77
N LYS A 101 7.65 -10.15 -1.83
CA LYS A 101 8.69 -9.49 -2.62
C LYS A 101 9.38 -8.39 -1.82
N TRP A 102 8.65 -7.71 -0.93
CA TRP A 102 9.14 -6.58 -0.12
C TRP A 102 9.80 -7.04 1.18
N GLY A 103 9.56 -8.25 1.67
CA GLY A 103 10.31 -8.88 2.76
C GLY A 103 11.68 -9.37 2.30
#